data_AF-A0A8T1Q1P3-F1
#
_entry.id   AF-A0A8T1Q1P3-F1
#
_cell.length_a   1.000
_cell.length_b   1.000
_cell.length_c   1.000
_cell.angle_alpha   90.00
_cell.angle_beta   90.00
_cell.angle_gamma   90.00
#
_symmetry.space_group_name_H-M   'P 1'
#
loop_
_entity.id
_entity.type
_entity.pdbx_description
1 polymer ?
#
loop_
_entity_poly.entity_id
_entity_poly.type
_entity_poly.pdbx_seq_one_letter_code
_entity_poly.pdbx_strand_id
1 'polypeptide(L)'
;MLFCILDGVESLQHKISAFTLKMHFQGINHEVASEVLQNTKDVTAEFFYLPLEDKNGYSMPSDDIQGYRDAYVVSEEQTLDWSDALILVIYPTQLKDSKI
;
A
#
# COMPACT_ATOMS: atom_id res chain seq x y z
N MET A 1 16.31 17.41 2.79
CA MET A 1 15.31 16.73 1.93
C MET A 1 14.25 17.78 1.60
N LEU A 2 14.16 18.21 0.34
CA LEU A 2 13.23 19.26 -0.08
C LEU A 2 11.94 18.59 -0.57
N PHE A 3 10.81 18.85 0.12
CA PHE A 3 9.49 18.37 -0.28
C PHE A 3 8.87 19.40 -1.23
N CYS A 4 8.53 18.99 -2.45
CA CYS A 4 7.74 19.81 -3.36
C CYS A 4 6.26 19.43 -3.18
N ILE A 5 5.44 20.44 -2.91
CA ILE A 5 3.98 20.35 -2.82
C ILE A 5 3.45 20.64 -4.21
N LEU A 6 2.74 19.69 -4.82
CA LEU A 6 2.10 19.90 -6.11
C LEU A 6 0.60 20.11 -5.88
N ASP A 7 0.15 21.36 -6.04
CA ASP A 7 -1.28 21.65 -6.20
C ASP A 7 -1.75 21.17 -7.58
N GLY A 8 -3.00 20.70 -7.66
CA GLY A 8 -3.61 20.03 -8.82
C GLY A 8 -3.65 20.81 -10.14
N VAL A 9 -2.97 21.96 -10.26
CA VAL A 9 -2.91 22.81 -11.46
C VAL A 9 -1.47 23.29 -11.75
N GLU A 10 -0.43 22.50 -11.47
CA GLU A 10 0.94 22.81 -11.94
C GLU A 10 1.34 22.02 -13.19
N SER A 11 1.95 22.73 -14.15
CA SER A 11 2.15 22.29 -15.54
C SER A 11 2.91 20.96 -15.67
N LEU A 12 2.50 20.14 -16.63
CA LEU A 12 3.05 18.82 -16.99
C LEU A 12 4.61 18.78 -17.04
N GLN A 13 5.26 19.92 -17.30
CA GLN A 13 6.72 20.10 -17.34
C GLN A 13 7.41 19.85 -15.99
N HIS A 14 6.83 20.27 -14.87
CA HIS A 14 7.38 20.03 -13.53
C HIS A 14 7.31 18.52 -13.18
N LYS A 15 6.22 17.85 -13.57
CA LYS A 15 6.03 16.39 -13.37
C LYS A 15 7.02 15.55 -14.19
N ILE A 16 7.38 16.00 -15.39
CA ILE A 16 8.37 15.31 -16.26
C ILE A 16 9.81 15.51 -15.76
N SER A 17 10.17 16.74 -15.34
CA SER A 17 11.49 17.02 -14.75
C SER A 17 11.73 16.23 -13.46
N ALA A 18 10.69 16.13 -12.62
CA ALA A 18 10.63 15.33 -11.41
C ALA A 18 10.85 13.83 -11.59
N PHE A 19 10.52 13.24 -12.75
CA PHE A 19 10.75 11.81 -13.00
C PHE A 19 12.23 11.50 -13.29
N THR A 20 13.00 12.52 -13.68
CA THR A 20 14.43 12.39 -14.06
C THR A 20 15.35 12.47 -12.84
N LEU A 21 14.89 13.08 -11.75
CA LEU A 21 15.58 13.17 -10.46
C LEU A 21 14.77 12.37 -9.44
N LYS A 22 15.37 11.44 -8.69
CA LYS A 22 14.70 10.60 -7.65
C LYS A 22 14.06 11.44 -6.52
N MET A 23 13.02 12.22 -6.81
CA MET A 23 12.40 13.19 -5.91
C MET A 23 11.02 12.71 -5.47
N HIS A 24 10.76 12.87 -4.17
CA HIS A 24 9.47 12.54 -3.56
C HIS A 24 8.57 13.77 -3.57
N PHE A 25 7.27 13.57 -3.78
CA PHE A 25 6.27 14.63 -3.81
C PHE A 25 5.12 14.27 -2.89
N GLN A 26 4.51 15.30 -2.29
CA GLN A 26 3.23 15.16 -1.61
C GLN A 26 2.16 15.81 -2.49
N GLY A 27 1.12 15.03 -2.81
CA GLY A 27 -0.06 15.54 -3.50
C GLY A 27 -1.05 16.08 -2.46
N ILE A 28 -1.34 17.37 -2.53
CA ILE A 28 -2.44 17.99 -1.79
C ILE A 28 -3.55 18.35 -2.78
N ASN A 29 -4.77 18.60 -2.29
CA ASN A 29 -5.93 18.91 -3.15
C ASN A 29 -6.17 17.85 -4.24
N HIS A 30 -5.92 16.58 -3.94
CA HIS A 30 -5.98 15.44 -4.87
C HIS A 30 -7.41 15.02 -5.27
N GLU A 31 -8.43 15.79 -4.89
CA GLU A 31 -9.87 15.56 -5.15
C GLU A 31 -10.47 14.25 -4.58
N VAL A 32 -9.65 13.29 -4.13
CA VAL A 32 -10.13 12.14 -3.36
C VAL A 32 -10.84 12.61 -2.09
N ALA A 33 -12.08 12.17 -1.91
CA ALA A 33 -12.90 12.54 -0.76
C ALA A 33 -12.23 12.11 0.56
N SER A 34 -12.23 13.01 1.55
CA SER A 34 -11.58 12.76 2.85
C SER A 34 -12.18 11.56 3.58
N GLU A 35 -13.48 11.30 3.40
CA GLU A 35 -14.16 10.13 3.95
C GLU A 35 -13.57 8.82 3.43
N VAL A 36 -13.20 8.74 2.16
CA VAL A 36 -12.58 7.53 1.58
C VAL A 36 -11.22 7.27 2.23
N LEU A 37 -10.42 8.31 2.43
CA LEU A 37 -9.11 8.19 3.08
C LEU A 37 -9.24 7.81 4.55
N GLN A 38 -10.22 8.36 5.26
CA GLN A 38 -10.47 8.04 6.66
C GLN A 38 -10.96 6.60 6.81
N ASN A 39 -11.97 6.20 6.03
CA ASN A 39 -12.47 4.82 6.03
C ASN A 39 -11.36 3.83 5.70
N THR A 40 -10.48 4.13 4.75
CA THR A 40 -9.33 3.26 4.42
C THR A 40 -8.40 3.07 5.62
N LYS A 41 -8.13 4.13 6.39
CA LYS A 41 -7.31 4.03 7.62
C LYS A 41 -8.01 3.21 8.69
N ASP A 42 -9.31 3.44 8.89
CA ASP A 42 -10.09 2.79 9.94
C ASP A 42 -10.21 1.28 9.67
N VAL A 43 -10.59 0.86 8.46
CA VAL A 43 -10.67 -0.56 8.10
C VAL A 43 -9.31 -1.26 8.14
N THR A 44 -8.23 -0.54 7.80
CA THR A 44 -6.87 -1.08 7.91
C THR A 44 -6.52 -1.33 9.37
N ALA A 45 -6.78 -0.35 10.25
CA ALA A 45 -6.52 -0.49 11.69
C ALA A 45 -7.35 -1.64 12.29
N GLU A 46 -8.65 -1.69 11.98
CA GLU A 46 -9.55 -2.76 12.42
C GLU A 46 -9.03 -4.15 12.06
N PHE A 47 -8.57 -4.33 10.81
CA PHE A 47 -7.98 -5.59 10.38
C PHE A 47 -6.77 -5.99 11.22
N PHE A 48 -5.82 -5.08 11.44
CA PHE A 48 -4.61 -5.39 12.20
C PHE A 48 -4.84 -5.55 13.71
N TYR A 49 -5.97 -5.03 14.23
CA TYR A 49 -6.42 -5.29 15.60
C TYR A 49 -7.09 -6.66 15.79
N LEU A 50 -7.45 -7.37 14.71
CA LEU A 50 -7.99 -8.72 14.83
C LEU A 50 -6.97 -9.68 15.47
N PRO A 51 -7.44 -10.71 16.20
CA PRO A 51 -6.61 -11.82 16.65
C PRO A 51 -5.81 -12.44 15.51
N LEU A 52 -4.64 -13.01 15.82
CA LEU A 52 -3.78 -13.63 14.81
C LEU A 52 -4.48 -14.78 14.09
N GLU A 53 -5.32 -15.54 14.79
CA GLU A 53 -6.09 -16.65 14.25
C GLU A 53 -7.02 -16.19 13.13
N ASP A 54 -7.69 -15.04 13.32
CA ASP A 54 -8.60 -14.46 12.34
C ASP A 54 -7.81 -13.90 11.15
N LYS A 55 -6.68 -13.21 11.40
CA LYS A 55 -5.79 -12.71 10.34
C LYS A 55 -5.19 -13.83 9.50
N ASN A 56 -4.89 -14.99 10.10
CA ASN A 56 -4.39 -16.17 9.40
C ASN A 56 -5.42 -16.79 8.44
N GLY A 57 -6.71 -16.45 8.57
CA GLY A 57 -7.70 -16.77 7.53
C GLY A 57 -7.38 -16.14 6.17
N TYR A 58 -6.58 -15.07 6.17
CA TYR A 58 -6.13 -14.33 4.99
C TYR A 58 -4.68 -14.62 4.63
N SER A 59 -4.03 -15.63 5.22
CA SER A 59 -2.60 -15.90 5.00
C SER A 59 -2.24 -16.04 3.52
N MET A 60 -1.14 -15.39 3.14
CA MET A 60 -0.57 -15.48 1.79
C MET A 60 -0.10 -16.92 1.50
N PRO A 61 -0.64 -17.61 0.49
CA PRO A 61 -0.17 -18.93 0.10
C PRO A 61 1.17 -18.83 -0.65
N SER A 62 1.92 -19.93 -0.71
CA SER A 62 3.28 -19.95 -1.28
C SER A 62 3.36 -19.65 -2.77
N ASP A 63 2.25 -19.79 -3.49
CA ASP A 63 2.13 -19.64 -4.93
C ASP A 63 1.37 -18.36 -5.37
N ASP A 64 1.01 -17.49 -4.42
CA ASP A 64 0.37 -16.19 -4.68
C ASP A 64 1.15 -15.04 -4.00
N ILE A 65 0.89 -13.82 -4.45
CA ILE A 65 1.41 -12.58 -3.88
C ILE A 65 0.37 -11.86 -3.00
N GLN A 66 -0.87 -12.35 -2.95
CA GLN A 66 -1.96 -11.77 -2.17
C GLN A 66 -2.12 -12.44 -0.81
N GLY A 67 -2.51 -11.66 0.20
CA GLY A 67 -2.80 -12.13 1.55
C GLY A 67 -1.98 -11.47 2.65
N TYR A 68 -2.30 -11.85 3.88
CA TYR A 68 -1.65 -11.44 5.12
C TYR A 68 -0.35 -12.22 5.34
N ARG A 69 0.67 -11.51 5.80
CA ARG A 69 1.97 -12.06 6.16
C ARG A 69 2.63 -11.20 7.24
N ASP A 70 3.45 -11.84 8.06
CA ASP A 70 4.35 -11.13 8.99
C ASP A 70 5.65 -10.79 8.26
N ALA A 71 6.41 -11.77 7.77
CA ALA A 71 7.66 -11.53 7.05
C ALA A 71 7.73 -12.21 5.67
N TYR A 72 8.54 -11.66 4.76
CA TYR A 72 8.96 -12.36 3.53
C TYR A 72 10.35 -12.93 3.71
N VAL A 73 10.42 -14.25 3.83
CA VAL A 73 11.69 -14.97 3.98
C VAL A 73 12.07 -15.55 2.62
N VAL A 74 13.16 -15.04 2.04
CA VAL A 74 13.74 -15.57 0.80
C VAL A 74 15.01 -16.37 1.08
N SER A 75 15.76 -16.03 2.13
CA SER A 75 16.94 -16.76 2.60
C SER A 75 17.14 -16.62 4.11
N GLU A 76 18.01 -17.45 4.70
CA GLU A 76 18.32 -17.43 6.13
C GLU A 76 19.11 -16.17 6.55
N GLU A 77 19.91 -15.61 5.64
CA GLU A 77 20.76 -14.44 5.90
C GLU A 77 20.06 -13.08 5.68
N GLN A 78 18.78 -13.11 5.32
CA GLN A 78 18.01 -11.90 5.04
C GLN A 78 17.68 -11.13 6.34
N THR A 79 17.93 -9.83 6.34
CA THR A 79 17.32 -8.93 7.34
C THR A 79 15.84 -8.74 7.01
N LEU A 80 14.97 -9.08 7.95
CA LEU A 80 13.52 -8.93 7.81
C LEU A 80 13.07 -7.56 8.31
N ASP A 81 12.09 -6.98 7.62
CA ASP A 81 11.40 -5.79 8.09
C ASP A 81 10.58 -6.13 9.34
N TRP A 82 10.58 -5.22 10.32
CA TRP A 82 9.72 -5.35 11.49
C TRP A 82 8.35 -4.76 11.19
N SER A 83 7.58 -5.47 10.36
CA SER A 83 6.29 -5.01 9.88
C SER A 83 5.45 -6.18 9.38
N ASP A 84 4.17 -6.20 9.76
CA ASP A 84 3.17 -7.02 9.09
C ASP A 84 2.72 -6.39 7.76
N ALA A 85 2.26 -7.21 6.80
CA ALA A 85 1.69 -6.74 5.55
C ALA A 85 0.43 -7.52 5.15
N LEU A 86 -0.56 -6.81 4.60
CA LEU A 86 -1.68 -7.37 3.85
C LEU A 86 -1.58 -6.87 2.40
N ILE A 87 -1.36 -7.77 1.45
CA ILE A 87 -1.19 -7.41 0.04
C ILE A 87 -2.43 -7.81 -0.75
N LEU A 88 -3.04 -6.84 -1.45
CA LEU A 88 -4.29 -7.01 -2.20
C LEU A 88 -4.12 -6.53 -3.64
N VAL A 89 -4.55 -7.35 -4.61
CA VAL A 89 -4.68 -6.94 -6.01
C VAL A 89 -6.13 -6.54 -6.27
N ILE A 90 -6.37 -5.24 -6.43
CA ILE A 90 -7.72 -4.70 -6.65
C ILE A 90 -8.06 -4.47 -8.13
N TYR A 91 -7.05 -4.46 -9.01
CA TYR A 91 -7.22 -4.27 -10.45
C TYR A 91 -6.16 -5.05 -11.25
N PRO A 92 -6.52 -5.64 -12.42
CA PRO A 92 -7.88 -5.72 -12.97
C PRO A 92 -8.75 -6.68 -12.14
N THR A 93 -10.07 -6.47 -12.14
CA THR A 93 -11.01 -7.14 -11.21
C THR A 93 -10.97 -8.67 -11.31
N GLN A 94 -10.55 -9.22 -12.46
CA GLN A 94 -10.37 -10.66 -12.66
C GLN A 94 -9.25 -11.27 -11.81
N LEU A 95 -8.30 -10.45 -11.34
CA LEU A 95 -7.22 -10.88 -10.45
C LEU A 95 -7.53 -10.69 -8.97
N LYS A 96 -8.66 -10.05 -8.65
CA LYS A 96 -9.07 -9.86 -7.26
C LYS A 96 -9.41 -11.22 -6.67
N ASP A 97 -8.76 -11.58 -5.56
CA ASP A 97 -9.15 -12.77 -4.81
C ASP A 97 -10.54 -12.57 -4.21
N SER A 98 -11.43 -13.52 -4.47
CA SER A 98 -12.78 -13.56 -3.90
C SER A 98 -12.81 -13.83 -2.39
N LYS A 99 -11.72 -14.34 -1.82
CA LYS A 99 -11.58 -14.61 -0.38
C LYS A 99 -11.27 -13.36 0.43
N ILE A 100 -10.97 -12.24 -0.24
CA ILE A 100 -10.65 -10.94 0.38
C ILE A 100 -11.62 -9.84 -0.10
#